data_AF-A0A7Y7CUL9-F1
#
_entry.id   AF-A0A7Y7CUL9-F1
#
_cell.length_a   1.000
_cell.length_b   1.000
_cell.length_c   1.000
_cell.angle_alpha   90.00
_cell.angle_beta   90.00
_cell.angle_gamma   90.00
#
_symmetry.space_group_name_H-M   'P 1'
#
loop_
_entity.id
_entity.type
_entity.pdbx_description
1 polymer ?
#
loop_
_entity_poly.entity_id
_entity_poly.type
_entity_poly.pdbx_seq_one_letter_code
_entity_poly.pdbx_strand_id
1 'polypeptide(L)'
;MKVKRIFAPDMKTAMRRVREEIGPDAVILSNKRVSGGVEVVASPESEYENAQSQLTQERELRRAEQIALLTSAKGESRRALDEEIARARARIGEARLQAEEPGFANTANRQVRDNSNELDRLLRGEPAASNPDPQDSALAGLQAEIDQLREMLTQQLQVQQLAPAVASSAPSDMRAASSASAGSSKIQRQIFGRLVKLGLGESLAQGLVAGLEASLPVDRAWRNSLGRLAESLPVFGEDIVNRGGMIALVGPTGAGKTTTIGKLATR
;
A
#
# COMPACT_ATOMS: atom_id res chain seq x y z
N MET A 1 11.01 -0.79 -39.53
CA MET A 1 10.21 0.40 -39.19
C MET A 1 10.14 1.32 -40.41
N LYS A 2 9.28 0.98 -41.37
CA LYS A 2 8.83 1.86 -42.44
C LYS A 2 7.66 2.67 -41.91
N VAL A 3 8.00 3.74 -41.19
CA VAL A 3 7.05 4.77 -40.79
C VAL A 3 7.06 5.85 -41.88
N LYS A 4 5.90 6.16 -42.44
CA LYS A 4 5.76 7.20 -43.47
C LYS A 4 4.93 8.36 -42.96
N ARG A 5 5.36 9.58 -43.31
CA ARG A 5 4.66 10.84 -43.02
C ARG A 5 4.01 11.33 -44.31
N ILE A 6 2.70 11.52 -44.29
CA ILE A 6 1.90 11.93 -45.44
C ILE A 6 1.26 13.29 -45.14
N PHE A 7 1.49 14.25 -46.04
CA PHE A 7 0.87 15.56 -46.01
C PHE A 7 -0.26 15.64 -47.06
N ALA A 8 -1.40 16.18 -46.66
CA ALA A 8 -2.53 16.40 -47.55
C ALA A 8 -3.34 17.65 -47.16
N PRO A 9 -4.04 18.29 -48.11
CA PRO A 9 -4.85 19.48 -47.84
C PRO A 9 -6.04 19.18 -46.90
N ASP A 10 -6.57 17.97 -46.94
CA ASP A 10 -7.69 17.52 -46.10
C ASP A 10 -7.48 16.07 -45.62
N MET A 11 -8.22 15.69 -44.56
CA MET A 11 -8.12 14.37 -43.94
C MET A 11 -8.55 13.22 -44.86
N LYS A 12 -9.54 13.44 -45.72
CA LYS A 12 -10.04 12.42 -46.65
C LYS A 12 -8.98 12.08 -47.69
N THR A 13 -8.28 13.10 -48.19
CA THR A 13 -7.15 12.97 -49.11
C THR A 13 -5.95 12.33 -48.41
N ALA A 14 -5.68 12.68 -47.15
CA ALA A 14 -4.64 12.01 -46.35
C ALA A 14 -4.90 10.51 -46.22
N MET A 15 -6.11 10.13 -45.83
CA MET A 15 -6.50 8.72 -45.65
C MET A 15 -6.46 7.92 -46.96
N ARG A 16 -6.84 8.53 -48.09
CA ARG A 16 -6.70 7.90 -49.41
C ARG A 16 -5.23 7.62 -49.74
N ARG A 17 -4.34 8.60 -49.55
CA ARG A 17 -2.90 8.43 -49.76
C ARG A 17 -2.27 7.39 -48.82
N VAL A 18 -2.68 7.37 -47.56
CA VAL A 18 -2.27 6.34 -46.59
C VAL A 18 -2.65 4.95 -47.11
N ARG A 19 -3.88 4.78 -47.63
CA ARG A 19 -4.37 3.52 -48.17
C ARG A 19 -3.65 3.08 -49.46
N GLU A 20 -3.33 4.02 -50.34
CA GLU A 20 -2.61 3.78 -51.59
C GLU A 20 -1.13 3.43 -51.36
N GLU A 21 -0.47 4.09 -50.39
CA GLU A 21 0.98 3.94 -50.18
C GLU A 21 1.38 2.88 -49.15
N ILE A 22 0.57 2.65 -48.13
CA ILE A 22 0.89 1.77 -46.99
C ILE A 22 0.01 0.51 -47.03
N GLY A 23 -1.21 0.64 -47.53
CA GLY A 23 -2.16 -0.45 -47.68
C GLY A 23 -3.46 -0.21 -46.90
N PRO A 24 -4.46 -1.10 -47.08
CA PRO A 24 -5.75 -1.00 -46.41
C PRO A 24 -5.65 -1.15 -44.88
N ASP A 25 -4.61 -1.84 -44.40
CA ASP A 25 -4.37 -2.19 -43.00
C ASP A 25 -3.31 -1.27 -42.35
N ALA A 26 -3.29 0.00 -42.74
CA ALA A 26 -2.34 0.96 -42.19
C ALA A 26 -2.78 1.46 -40.81
N VAL A 27 -1.87 1.41 -39.83
CA VAL A 27 -2.05 1.95 -38.48
C VAL A 27 -1.57 3.39 -38.44
N ILE A 28 -2.41 4.31 -37.95
CA ILE A 28 -2.06 5.72 -37.75
C ILE A 28 -1.39 5.88 -36.39
N LEU A 29 -0.13 6.31 -36.40
CA LEU A 29 0.67 6.56 -35.20
C LEU A 29 0.47 7.99 -34.68
N SER A 30 0.33 8.96 -35.58
CA SER A 30 0.20 10.37 -35.23
C SER A 30 -0.60 11.15 -36.27
N ASN A 31 -1.36 12.14 -35.82
CA ASN A 31 -2.16 13.02 -36.65
C ASN A 31 -2.02 14.47 -36.15
N LYS A 32 -1.54 15.37 -37.01
CA LYS A 32 -1.32 16.78 -36.70
C LYS A 32 -1.94 17.67 -37.77
N ARG A 33 -2.67 18.71 -37.34
CA ARG A 33 -3.10 19.80 -38.24
C ARG A 33 -1.97 20.81 -38.37
N VAL A 34 -1.62 21.17 -39.61
CA VAL A 34 -0.54 22.12 -39.93
C VAL A 34 -1.08 23.24 -40.84
N SER A 35 -0.38 24.37 -40.90
CA SER A 35 -0.74 25.48 -41.78
C SER A 35 -0.64 25.04 -43.24
N GLY A 36 -1.77 24.69 -43.85
CA GLY A 36 -1.85 24.13 -45.20
C GLY A 36 -2.49 22.73 -45.29
N GLY A 37 -2.93 22.12 -44.18
CA GLY A 37 -3.69 20.87 -44.21
C GLY A 37 -3.46 19.97 -43.00
N VAL A 38 -3.28 18.68 -43.25
CA VAL A 38 -3.08 17.64 -42.25
C VAL A 38 -1.84 16.83 -42.55
N GLU A 39 -1.16 16.43 -41.48
CA GLU A 39 -0.03 15.54 -41.48
C GLU A 39 -0.42 14.26 -40.74
N VAL A 40 -0.33 13.12 -41.44
CA VAL A 40 -0.66 11.80 -40.90
C VAL A 40 0.57 10.92 -40.97
N VAL A 41 0.96 10.35 -39.84
CA VAL A 41 2.07 9.41 -39.74
C VAL A 41 1.49 8.02 -39.57
N ALA A 42 1.82 7.11 -40.48
CA ALA A 42 1.26 5.77 -40.50
C ALA A 42 2.32 4.70 -40.80
N SER A 43 2.01 3.46 -40.42
CA SER A 43 2.85 2.27 -40.64
C SER A 43 1.95 1.06 -40.93
N PRO A 44 2.43 0.02 -41.63
CA PRO A 44 1.66 -1.21 -41.81
C PRO A 44 1.40 -1.94 -40.47
N GLU A 45 0.22 -2.56 -40.31
CA GLU A 45 -0.12 -3.36 -39.12
C GLU A 45 0.94 -4.43 -38.80
N SER A 46 1.43 -5.13 -39.82
CA SER A 46 2.45 -6.17 -39.64
C SER A 46 3.78 -5.66 -39.07
N GLU A 47 4.18 -4.42 -39.36
CA GLU A 47 5.37 -3.82 -38.74
C GLU A 47 5.08 -3.30 -37.32
N TYR A 48 3.84 -2.88 -37.06
CA TYR A 48 3.39 -2.42 -35.76
C TYR A 48 3.31 -3.56 -34.74
N GLU A 49 2.72 -4.70 -35.10
CA GLU A 49 2.63 -5.90 -34.25
C GLU A 49 4.02 -6.47 -33.93
N ASN A 50 4.91 -6.52 -34.92
CA ASN A 50 6.29 -6.95 -34.73
C ASN A 50 7.08 -6.00 -33.81
N ALA A 51 6.85 -4.69 -33.91
CA ALA A 51 7.48 -3.72 -33.01
C ALA A 51 6.92 -3.83 -31.58
N GLN A 52 5.61 -4.05 -31.40
CA GLN A 52 5.00 -4.22 -30.09
C GLN A 52 5.45 -5.50 -29.38
N SER A 53 5.53 -6.62 -30.10
CA SER A 53 5.98 -7.90 -29.54
C SER A 53 7.44 -7.83 -29.10
N GLN A 54 8.33 -7.24 -29.91
CA GLN A 54 9.74 -7.03 -29.54
C GLN A 54 9.88 -6.15 -28.29
N LEU A 55 9.13 -5.05 -28.21
CA LEU A 55 9.13 -4.15 -27.04
C LEU A 55 8.62 -4.85 -25.78
N THR A 56 7.62 -5.72 -25.92
CA THR A 56 7.05 -6.47 -24.79
C THR A 56 8.05 -7.52 -24.31
N GLN A 57 8.66 -8.26 -25.22
CA GLN A 57 9.67 -9.27 -24.90
C GLN A 57 10.91 -8.66 -24.24
N GLU A 58 11.38 -7.51 -24.73
CA GLU A 58 12.52 -6.80 -24.11
C GLU A 58 12.20 -6.31 -22.69
N ARG A 59 10.98 -5.83 -22.46
CA ARG A 59 10.52 -5.44 -21.12
C ARG A 59 10.43 -6.62 -20.16
N GLU A 60 9.96 -7.77 -20.65
CA GLU A 60 9.89 -9.00 -19.87
C GLU A 60 11.28 -9.51 -19.49
N LEU A 61 12.23 -9.49 -20.42
CA LEU A 61 13.62 -9.86 -20.16
C LEU A 61 14.26 -8.95 -19.12
N ARG A 62 14.14 -7.62 -19.26
CA ARG A 62 14.67 -6.66 -18.27
C ARG A 62 14.02 -6.83 -16.89
N ARG A 63 12.72 -7.14 -16.85
CA ARG A 63 12.01 -7.41 -15.59
C ARG A 63 12.50 -8.71 -14.95
N ALA A 64 12.73 -9.76 -15.73
CA ALA A 64 13.26 -11.02 -15.24
C ALA A 64 14.69 -10.86 -14.68
N GLU A 65 15.54 -10.10 -15.37
CA GLU A 65 16.89 -9.75 -14.89
C GLU A 65 16.86 -8.96 -13.58
N GLN A 66 15.97 -7.98 -13.47
CA GLN A 66 15.82 -7.18 -12.26
C GLN A 66 15.31 -8.01 -11.07
N ILE A 67 14.38 -8.95 -11.32
CA ILE A 67 13.91 -9.90 -10.30
C ILE A 67 15.04 -10.84 -9.88
N ALA A 68 15.84 -11.33 -10.83
CA ALA A 68 16.99 -12.19 -10.54
C ALA A 68 18.04 -11.46 -9.67
N LEU A 69 18.38 -10.22 -10.00
CA LEU A 69 19.32 -9.38 -9.24
C LEU A 69 18.83 -9.08 -7.81
N LEU A 70 17.55 -8.76 -7.65
CA LEU A 70 16.95 -8.49 -6.32
C LEU A 70 16.86 -9.76 -5.47
N THR A 71 16.66 -10.92 -6.09
CA THR A 71 16.52 -12.20 -5.40
C THR A 71 17.89 -12.77 -4.99
N SER A 72 18.93 -12.62 -5.82
CA SER A 72 20.30 -13.05 -5.50
C SER A 72 20.91 -12.22 -4.37
N ALA A 73 20.80 -10.89 -4.42
CA ALA A 73 21.32 -10.00 -3.38
C ALA A 73 20.66 -10.24 -2.00
N LYS A 74 19.36 -10.55 -1.99
CA LYS A 74 18.62 -10.87 -0.76
C LYS A 74 18.94 -12.27 -0.22
N GLY A 75 19.32 -13.21 -1.09
CA GLY A 75 19.75 -14.55 -0.72
C GLY A 75 21.13 -14.58 -0.05
N GLU A 76 22.10 -13.83 -0.59
CA GLU A 76 23.45 -13.74 -0.02
C GLU A 76 23.47 -13.03 1.33
N SER A 77 22.79 -11.88 1.45
CA SER A 77 22.66 -11.16 2.74
C SER A 77 21.95 -11.99 3.80
N ARG A 78 20.96 -12.80 3.42
CA ARG A 78 20.23 -13.65 4.39
C ARG A 78 21.07 -14.83 4.86
N ARG A 79 21.85 -15.45 3.96
CA ARG A 79 22.79 -16.52 4.32
C ARG A 79 23.92 -16.01 5.22
N ALA A 80 24.47 -14.83 4.92
CA ALA A 80 25.50 -14.20 5.76
C ALA A 80 24.97 -13.88 7.17
N LEU A 81 23.74 -13.35 7.26
CA LEU A 81 23.09 -13.07 8.55
C LEU A 81 22.79 -14.36 9.34
N ASP A 82 22.31 -15.40 8.68
CA ASP A 82 22.02 -16.69 9.31
C ASP A 82 23.30 -17.36 9.86
N GLU A 83 24.42 -17.25 9.14
CA GLU A 83 25.73 -17.71 9.62
C GLU A 83 26.26 -16.90 10.80
N GLU A 84 26.06 -15.58 10.80
CA GLU A 84 26.50 -14.71 11.91
C GLU A 84 25.66 -14.96 13.17
N ILE A 85 24.35 -15.15 13.03
CA ILE A 85 23.46 -15.55 14.12
C ILE A 85 23.83 -16.92 14.68
N ALA A 86 24.17 -17.89 13.81
CA ALA A 86 24.62 -19.22 14.25
C ALA A 86 25.93 -19.14 15.05
N ARG A 87 26.90 -18.33 14.59
CA ARG A 87 28.15 -18.09 15.31
C ARG A 87 27.93 -17.40 16.67
N ALA A 88 27.04 -16.41 16.73
CA ALA A 88 26.69 -15.74 17.99
C ALA A 88 26.06 -16.70 18.99
N ARG A 89 25.16 -17.59 18.53
CA ARG A 89 24.53 -18.61 19.38
C ARG A 89 25.53 -19.63 19.91
N ALA A 90 26.51 -20.04 19.11
CA ALA A 90 27.58 -20.94 19.54
C ALA A 90 28.42 -20.32 20.67
N ARG A 91 28.83 -19.05 20.54
CA ARG A 91 29.57 -18.33 21.59
C ARG A 91 28.78 -18.20 22.90
N ILE A 92 27.48 -17.93 22.81
CA ILE A 92 26.60 -17.86 23.99
C ILE A 92 26.46 -19.23 24.65
N GLY A 93 26.39 -20.31 23.87
CA GLY A 93 26.37 -21.68 24.37
C GLY A 93 27.67 -22.07 25.09
N GLU A 94 28.82 -21.75 24.49
CA GLU A 94 30.14 -22.01 25.09
C GLU A 94 30.37 -21.21 26.38
N ALA A 95 29.98 -19.93 26.40
CA ALA A 95 30.06 -19.09 27.60
C ALA A 95 29.11 -19.58 28.72
N ARG A 96 27.99 -20.22 28.37
CA ARG A 96 27.04 -20.79 29.33
C ARG A 96 27.53 -22.13 29.91
N LEU A 97 28.22 -22.94 29.12
CA LEU A 97 28.83 -24.19 29.58
C LEU A 97 30.05 -23.96 30.48
N GLN A 98 30.78 -22.86 30.29
CA GLN A 98 31.86 -22.44 31.20
C GLN A 98 31.37 -21.78 32.50
N ALA A 99 30.07 -21.50 32.62
CA ALA A 99 29.46 -20.79 33.76
C ALA A 99 28.69 -21.70 34.73
N GLU A 100 28.86 -23.03 34.66
CA GLU A 100 28.37 -23.95 35.69
C GLU A 100 29.43 -24.15 36.80
N GLU A 101 29.59 -23.12 37.64
CA GLU A 101 30.09 -23.24 39.02
C GLU A 101 29.15 -22.40 39.90
N PRO A 102 28.61 -22.92 41.01
CA PRO A 102 27.53 -22.25 41.72
C PRO A 102 28.09 -21.23 42.72
N GLY A 103 27.89 -19.94 42.47
CA GLY A 103 28.01 -18.95 43.53
C GLY A 103 28.25 -17.51 43.10
N PHE A 104 27.37 -16.64 43.59
CA PHE A 104 27.50 -15.20 43.78
C PHE A 104 27.08 -14.24 42.67
N ALA A 105 26.07 -13.44 43.06
CA ALA A 105 25.49 -12.32 42.37
C ALA A 105 26.37 -11.04 42.43
N ASN A 106 26.04 -10.10 41.52
CA ASN A 106 26.37 -8.67 41.55
C ASN A 106 27.84 -8.25 41.35
N THR A 107 28.27 -8.18 40.08
CA THR A 107 29.46 -7.39 39.70
C THR A 107 29.26 -6.64 38.37
N ALA A 108 28.28 -5.75 38.29
CA ALA A 108 28.13 -4.85 37.13
C ALA A 108 27.70 -3.43 37.54
N ASN A 109 28.20 -2.94 38.68
CA ASN A 109 27.82 -1.62 39.20
C ASN A 109 29.02 -0.82 39.74
N ARG A 110 30.19 -0.91 39.06
CA ARG A 110 31.44 -0.29 39.54
C ARG A 110 32.05 0.77 38.61
N GLN A 111 31.66 0.87 37.34
CA GLN A 111 32.35 1.76 36.39
C GLN A 111 31.73 3.16 36.19
N VAL A 112 30.55 3.44 36.74
CA VAL A 112 29.91 4.77 36.59
C VAL A 112 30.11 5.67 37.81
N ARG A 113 30.57 5.14 38.95
CA ARG A 113 30.80 5.91 40.18
C ARG A 113 32.09 6.74 40.21
N ASP A 114 33.07 6.41 39.36
CA ASP A 114 34.39 7.04 39.41
C ASP A 114 34.49 8.36 38.62
N ASN A 115 33.62 8.65 37.65
CA ASN A 115 33.74 9.86 36.82
C ASN A 115 33.01 11.12 37.33
N SER A 116 32.12 11.02 38.31
CA SER A 116 31.28 12.16 38.73
C SER A 116 31.83 12.95 39.93
N ASN A 117 32.82 12.42 40.66
CA ASN A 117 33.42 13.15 41.79
C ASN A 117 34.59 14.05 41.38
N GLU A 118 35.10 13.87 40.16
CA GLU A 118 36.38 14.42 39.70
C GLU A 118 36.24 15.76 38.95
N LEU A 119 35.09 16.03 38.32
CA LEU A 119 34.80 17.33 37.67
C LEU A 119 34.23 18.40 38.64
N ASP A 120 33.47 17.99 39.66
CA ASP A 120 32.70 18.89 40.55
C ASP A 120 33.51 19.58 41.65
N ARG A 121 34.79 19.25 41.81
CA ARG A 121 35.66 19.83 42.85
C ARG A 121 36.77 20.73 42.30
N LEU A 122 37.00 20.67 40.99
CA LEU A 122 38.01 21.49 40.31
C LEU A 122 37.56 22.96 40.14
N LEU A 123 36.29 23.30 40.41
CA LEU A 123 35.70 24.64 40.20
C LEU A 123 35.02 25.24 41.45
N ARG A 124 35.65 25.07 42.61
CA ARG A 124 35.57 26.01 43.75
C ARG A 124 35.67 27.48 43.26
N GLY A 125 34.63 28.28 43.16
CA GLY A 125 33.30 28.04 43.66
C GLY A 125 32.25 28.69 42.78
N GLU A 126 31.31 27.84 42.38
CA GLU A 126 29.91 28.11 42.03
C GLU A 126 29.65 29.08 40.85
N PRO A 127 28.42 29.09 40.29
CA PRO A 127 27.48 27.98 40.07
C PRO A 127 27.25 27.78 38.56
N ALA A 128 27.08 26.53 38.11
CA ALA A 128 26.50 26.24 36.80
C ALA A 128 25.24 25.41 37.00
N ALA A 129 24.11 26.04 36.70
CA ALA A 129 22.78 25.46 36.75
C ALA A 129 22.68 24.20 35.87
N SER A 130 21.93 23.24 36.41
CA SER A 130 21.67 21.90 35.93
C SER A 130 21.09 21.86 34.51
N ASN A 131 21.85 21.29 33.56
CA ASN A 131 21.28 20.60 32.41
C ASN A 131 21.17 19.10 32.77
N PRO A 132 19.96 18.52 32.86
CA PRO A 132 19.80 17.10 33.13
C PRO A 132 20.18 16.28 31.89
N ASP A 133 20.84 15.14 32.13
CA ASP A 133 21.34 14.21 31.13
C ASP A 133 20.24 13.71 30.16
N PRO A 134 20.49 13.61 28.84
CA PRO A 134 19.49 13.19 27.84
C PRO A 134 19.02 11.74 28.00
N GLN A 135 19.80 10.89 28.69
CA GLN A 135 19.51 9.48 28.84
C GLN A 135 18.59 9.19 30.03
N ASP A 136 18.70 9.97 31.10
CA ASP A 136 17.77 9.91 32.23
C ASP A 136 16.43 10.57 31.88
N SER A 137 16.41 11.61 31.03
CA SER A 137 15.16 12.18 30.51
C SER A 137 14.42 11.23 29.56
N ALA A 138 15.14 10.43 28.76
CA ALA A 138 14.53 9.43 27.89
C ALA A 138 13.95 8.23 28.66
N LEU A 139 14.64 7.77 29.72
CA LEU A 139 14.14 6.70 30.58
C LEU A 139 13.06 7.18 31.54
N ALA A 140 13.16 8.40 32.07
CA ALA A 140 12.10 9.03 32.86
C ALA A 140 10.88 9.39 32.00
N GLY A 141 11.08 9.77 30.73
CA GLY A 141 10.00 9.99 29.76
C GLY A 141 9.26 8.70 29.43
N LEU A 142 9.99 7.60 29.19
CA LEU A 142 9.39 6.28 28.98
C LEU A 142 8.72 5.73 30.24
N GLN A 143 9.28 5.95 31.42
CA GLN A 143 8.67 5.57 32.70
C GLN A 143 7.43 6.42 33.00
N ALA A 144 7.46 7.72 32.72
CA ALA A 144 6.31 8.59 32.83
C ALA A 144 5.22 8.20 31.82
N GLU A 145 5.56 7.82 30.58
CA GLU A 145 4.60 7.27 29.61
C GLU A 145 3.99 5.95 30.09
N ILE A 146 4.79 5.06 30.69
CA ILE A 146 4.29 3.78 31.25
C ILE A 146 3.40 4.04 32.47
N ASP A 147 3.74 4.99 33.33
CA ASP A 147 2.94 5.36 34.49
C ASP A 147 1.66 6.09 34.06
N GLN A 148 1.70 6.92 33.03
CA GLN A 148 0.53 7.58 32.44
C GLN A 148 -0.39 6.57 31.71
N LEU A 149 0.20 5.56 31.05
CA LEU A 149 -0.55 4.43 30.49
C LEU A 149 -1.19 3.57 31.58
N ARG A 150 -0.48 3.33 32.70
CA ARG A 150 -1.03 2.62 33.87
C ARG A 150 -2.15 3.39 34.54
N GLU A 151 -2.00 4.70 34.69
CA GLU A 151 -3.01 5.56 35.31
C GLU A 151 -4.27 5.62 34.45
N MET A 152 -4.14 5.75 33.12
CA MET A 152 -5.25 5.68 32.17
C MET A 152 -5.92 4.29 32.15
N LEU A 153 -5.16 3.20 32.25
CA LEU A 153 -5.71 1.85 32.34
C LEU A 153 -6.48 1.65 33.65
N THR A 154 -5.96 2.22 34.74
CA THR A 154 -6.59 2.17 36.06
C THR A 154 -7.87 3.01 36.09
N GLN A 155 -7.88 4.17 35.42
CA GLN A 155 -9.08 5.00 35.22
C GLN A 155 -10.14 4.28 34.37
N GLN A 156 -9.73 3.52 33.34
CA GLN A 156 -10.64 2.75 32.50
C GLN A 156 -11.24 1.53 33.25
N LEU A 157 -10.46 0.91 34.14
CA LEU A 157 -10.92 -0.15 35.04
C LEU A 157 -11.83 0.38 36.16
N GLN A 158 -11.63 1.62 36.62
CA GLN A 158 -12.44 2.24 37.66
C GLN A 158 -13.79 2.76 37.12
N VAL A 159 -13.84 3.25 35.87
CA VAL A 159 -15.10 3.59 35.18
C VAL A 159 -15.96 2.34 34.93
N GLN A 160 -15.35 1.15 34.85
CA GLN A 160 -16.09 -0.12 34.76
C GLN A 160 -16.61 -0.63 36.12
N GLN A 161 -16.14 -0.08 37.24
CA GLN A 161 -16.50 -0.52 38.60
C GLN A 161 -17.52 0.38 39.31
N LEU A 162 -17.87 1.55 38.74
CA LEU A 162 -18.90 2.45 39.26
C LEU A 162 -20.25 2.35 38.52
N ALA A 163 -20.56 1.18 37.96
CA ALA A 163 -21.93 0.80 37.65
C ALA A 163 -22.52 0.02 38.85
N PRO A 164 -23.74 0.34 39.31
CA PRO A 164 -24.24 -0.08 40.61
C PRO A 164 -24.43 -1.59 40.69
N ALA A 165 -23.81 -2.20 41.70
CA ALA A 165 -24.15 -3.52 42.19
C ALA A 165 -25.52 -3.47 42.88
N VAL A 166 -26.59 -3.63 42.09
CA VAL A 166 -27.85 -4.18 42.59
C VAL A 166 -28.03 -5.56 41.97
N ALA A 167 -27.94 -6.55 42.85
CA ALA A 167 -28.11 -7.96 42.54
C ALA A 167 -29.52 -8.24 42.02
N SER A 168 -29.60 -9.02 40.94
CA SER A 168 -30.18 -10.37 40.91
C SER A 168 -30.91 -10.67 39.59
N SER A 169 -30.57 -11.83 39.01
CA SER A 169 -31.27 -12.56 37.95
C SER A 169 -31.41 -11.90 36.56
N ALA A 170 -30.45 -12.15 35.65
CA ALA A 170 -30.66 -12.17 34.19
C ALA A 170 -29.48 -12.87 33.44
N PRO A 171 -29.65 -13.39 32.20
CA PRO A 171 -29.02 -14.62 31.72
C PRO A 171 -27.68 -14.46 30.98
N SER A 172 -27.03 -15.62 30.77
CA SER A 172 -25.70 -15.88 30.21
C SER A 172 -25.42 -15.40 28.76
N ASP A 173 -26.32 -14.63 28.14
CA ASP A 173 -26.29 -14.31 26.71
C ASP A 173 -25.43 -13.08 26.34
N MET A 174 -25.07 -12.23 27.30
CA MET A 174 -24.34 -10.97 27.01
C MET A 174 -22.83 -11.13 26.81
N ARG A 175 -22.22 -12.25 27.23
CA ARG A 175 -20.77 -12.46 27.11
C ARG A 175 -20.34 -12.91 25.70
N ALA A 176 -21.27 -13.39 24.87
CA ALA A 176 -21.03 -13.74 23.46
C ALA A 176 -21.07 -12.50 22.53
N ALA A 177 -21.83 -11.46 22.90
CA ALA A 177 -21.99 -10.25 22.09
C ALA A 177 -20.71 -9.38 22.03
N SER A 178 -19.91 -9.36 23.11
CA SER A 178 -18.69 -8.56 23.20
C SER A 178 -17.48 -9.18 22.49
N SER A 179 -17.42 -10.50 22.32
CA SER A 179 -16.39 -11.17 21.51
C SER A 179 -16.72 -11.16 20.01
N ALA A 180 -18.01 -11.23 19.66
CA ALA A 180 -18.50 -11.07 18.29
C ALA A 180 -18.21 -9.67 17.73
N SER A 181 -18.37 -8.59 18.53
CA SER A 181 -18.09 -7.23 18.08
C SER A 181 -16.60 -6.98 17.79
N ALA A 182 -15.69 -7.59 18.58
CA ALA A 182 -14.25 -7.53 18.35
C ALA A 182 -13.81 -8.29 17.08
N GLY A 183 -14.41 -9.46 16.82
CA GLY A 183 -14.20 -10.23 15.59
C GLY A 183 -14.68 -9.47 14.34
N SER A 184 -15.87 -8.87 14.43
CA SER A 184 -16.42 -7.99 13.39
C SER A 184 -15.47 -6.86 13.04
N SER A 185 -14.99 -6.15 14.06
CA SER A 185 -14.08 -5.00 13.90
C SER A 185 -12.76 -5.39 13.22
N LYS A 186 -12.26 -6.62 13.40
CA LYS A 186 -11.04 -7.10 12.74
C LYS A 186 -11.28 -7.41 11.26
N ILE A 187 -12.36 -8.13 10.94
CA ILE A 187 -12.73 -8.46 9.55
C ILE A 187 -13.03 -7.17 8.79
N GLN A 188 -13.82 -6.27 9.38
CA GLN A 188 -14.15 -4.97 8.80
C GLN A 188 -12.90 -4.16 8.46
N ARG A 189 -11.93 -4.06 9.39
CA ARG A 189 -10.65 -3.39 9.12
C ARG A 189 -9.84 -4.04 8.00
N GLN A 190 -9.82 -5.37 7.95
CA GLN A 190 -9.10 -6.11 6.91
C GLN A 190 -9.72 -5.88 5.53
N ILE A 191 -11.05 -5.91 5.42
CA ILE A 191 -11.77 -5.66 4.18
C ILE A 191 -11.63 -4.18 3.76
N PHE A 192 -11.80 -3.25 4.69
CA PHE A 192 -11.58 -1.83 4.47
C PHE A 192 -10.19 -1.56 3.87
N GLY A 193 -9.14 -2.10 4.48
CA GLY A 193 -7.77 -1.94 3.97
C GLY A 193 -7.58 -2.52 2.56
N ARG A 194 -8.31 -3.58 2.19
CA ARG A 194 -8.30 -4.11 0.81
C ARG A 194 -9.01 -3.17 -0.16
N LEU A 195 -10.17 -2.61 0.22
CA LEU A 195 -10.93 -1.68 -0.63
C LEU A 195 -10.16 -0.39 -0.91
N VAL A 196 -9.51 0.19 0.12
CA VAL A 196 -8.68 1.39 -0.05
C VAL A 196 -7.48 1.10 -0.96
N LYS A 197 -6.84 -0.09 -0.84
CA LYS A 197 -5.75 -0.50 -1.74
C LYS A 197 -6.18 -0.68 -3.19
N LEU A 198 -7.46 -0.95 -3.45
CA LEU A 198 -8.03 -0.97 -4.80
C LEU A 198 -8.30 0.44 -5.36
N GLY A 199 -8.10 1.49 -4.56
CA GLY A 199 -8.35 2.87 -4.96
C GLY A 199 -9.76 3.37 -4.69
N LEU A 200 -10.57 2.64 -3.89
CA LEU A 200 -11.85 3.16 -3.42
C LEU A 200 -11.61 4.24 -2.36
N GLY A 201 -12.37 5.33 -2.44
CA GLY A 201 -12.36 6.38 -1.42
C GLY A 201 -12.79 5.86 -0.05
N GLU A 202 -12.24 6.42 1.01
CA GLU A 202 -12.44 5.94 2.39
C GLU A 202 -13.91 5.95 2.82
N SER A 203 -14.67 6.96 2.42
CA SER A 203 -16.10 7.08 2.71
C SER A 203 -16.91 5.94 2.08
N LEU A 204 -16.65 5.63 0.80
CA LEU A 204 -17.28 4.50 0.11
C LEU A 204 -16.84 3.18 0.74
N ALA A 205 -15.56 3.01 1.04
CA ALA A 205 -15.03 1.81 1.68
C ALA A 205 -15.64 1.58 3.07
N GLN A 206 -15.82 2.63 3.88
CA GLN A 206 -16.53 2.56 5.15
C GLN A 206 -18.00 2.15 4.96
N GLY A 207 -18.71 2.76 4.00
CA GLY A 207 -20.10 2.42 3.70
C GLY A 207 -20.28 0.94 3.31
N LEU A 208 -19.37 0.39 2.50
CA LEU A 208 -19.42 -1.01 2.07
C LEU A 208 -19.21 -1.99 3.24
N VAL A 209 -18.42 -1.59 4.23
CA VAL A 209 -18.04 -2.41 5.39
C VAL A 209 -19.02 -2.25 6.56
N ALA A 210 -19.74 -1.13 6.65
CA ALA A 210 -20.61 -0.73 7.77
C ALA A 210 -21.84 -1.63 8.02
N GLY A 211 -22.02 -2.71 7.27
CA GLY A 211 -23.07 -3.70 7.52
C GLY A 211 -22.64 -5.13 7.25
N LEU A 212 -21.34 -5.41 7.27
CA LEU A 212 -20.84 -6.79 7.18
C LEU A 212 -21.09 -7.51 8.51
N GLU A 213 -21.66 -8.71 8.45
CA GLU A 213 -21.87 -9.54 9.63
C GLU A 213 -20.54 -10.00 10.24
N ALA A 214 -20.49 -9.95 11.57
CA ALA A 214 -19.31 -10.27 12.37
C ALA A 214 -18.82 -11.71 12.24
N SER A 215 -19.73 -12.63 11.94
CA SER A 215 -19.51 -14.08 11.94
C SER A 215 -19.11 -14.62 10.56
N LEU A 216 -19.11 -13.79 9.51
CA LEU A 216 -18.79 -14.25 8.17
C LEU A 216 -17.28 -14.52 8.02
N PRO A 217 -16.90 -15.64 7.38
CA PRO A 217 -15.53 -15.85 6.94
C PRO A 217 -15.07 -14.69 6.05
N VAL A 218 -13.78 -14.32 6.13
CA VAL A 218 -13.20 -13.18 5.40
C VAL A 218 -13.52 -13.22 3.91
N ASP A 219 -13.47 -14.38 3.26
CA ASP A 219 -13.76 -14.51 1.83
C ASP A 219 -15.23 -14.26 1.49
N ARG A 220 -16.15 -14.67 2.38
CA ARG A 220 -17.59 -14.39 2.23
C ARG A 220 -17.87 -12.92 2.49
N ALA A 221 -17.26 -12.32 3.52
CA ALA A 221 -17.35 -10.89 3.80
C ALA A 221 -16.82 -10.05 2.63
N TRP A 222 -15.71 -10.48 2.01
CA TRP A 222 -15.16 -9.85 0.80
C TRP A 222 -16.16 -9.89 -0.36
N ARG A 223 -16.68 -11.07 -0.70
CA ARG A 223 -17.68 -11.22 -1.77
C ARG A 223 -18.94 -10.39 -1.50
N ASN A 224 -19.40 -10.34 -0.25
CA ASN A 224 -20.56 -9.53 0.12
C ASN A 224 -20.30 -8.04 -0.07
N SER A 225 -19.12 -7.55 0.34
CA SER A 225 -18.73 -6.15 0.12
C SER A 225 -18.66 -5.77 -1.37
N LEU A 226 -18.18 -6.68 -2.22
CA LEU A 226 -18.17 -6.48 -3.68
C LEU A 226 -19.57 -6.56 -4.29
N GLY A 227 -20.44 -7.45 -3.79
CA GLY A 227 -21.85 -7.51 -4.20
C GLY A 227 -22.58 -6.20 -3.92
N ARG A 228 -22.39 -5.64 -2.71
CA ARG A 228 -22.92 -4.32 -2.35
C ARG A 228 -22.39 -3.21 -3.24
N LEU A 229 -21.10 -3.25 -3.58
CA LEU A 229 -20.52 -2.30 -4.53
C LEU A 229 -21.20 -2.43 -5.89
N ALA A 230 -21.37 -3.64 -6.41
CA ALA A 230 -22.03 -3.87 -7.69
C ALA A 230 -23.48 -3.38 -7.70
N GLU A 231 -24.23 -3.63 -6.63
CA GLU A 231 -25.61 -3.13 -6.46
C GLU A 231 -25.67 -1.60 -6.36
N SER A 232 -24.63 -0.96 -5.81
CA SER A 232 -24.55 0.50 -5.71
C SER A 232 -24.20 1.19 -7.03
N LEU A 233 -23.74 0.46 -8.05
CA LEU A 233 -23.36 1.03 -9.33
C LEU A 233 -24.61 1.24 -10.20
N PRO A 234 -24.96 2.50 -10.55
CA PRO A 234 -26.06 2.74 -11.46
C PRO A 234 -25.70 2.20 -12.84
N VAL A 235 -26.52 1.30 -13.37
CA VAL A 235 -26.37 0.77 -14.73
C VAL A 235 -27.43 1.41 -15.62
N PHE A 236 -26.99 2.04 -16.70
CA PHE A 236 -27.89 2.50 -17.75
C PHE A 236 -28.35 1.28 -18.58
N GLY A 237 -29.65 1.01 -18.57
CA GLY A 237 -30.24 -0.19 -19.19
C GLY A 237 -30.44 -0.11 -20.71
N GLU A 238 -30.28 1.07 -21.31
CA GLU A 238 -30.44 1.25 -22.76
C GLU A 238 -29.09 1.43 -23.46
N ASP A 239 -28.94 0.74 -24.59
CA ASP A 239 -27.79 0.96 -25.47
C ASP A 239 -27.93 2.34 -26.13
N ILE A 240 -27.01 3.23 -25.78
CA ILE A 240 -26.94 4.62 -26.25
C ILE A 240 -26.85 4.69 -27.79
N VAL A 241 -26.30 3.65 -28.43
CA VAL A 241 -26.23 3.55 -29.89
C VAL A 241 -27.61 3.28 -30.49
N ASN A 242 -28.37 2.34 -29.92
CA ASN A 242 -29.71 1.99 -30.41
C ASN A 242 -30.73 3.10 -30.19
N ARG A 243 -30.60 3.86 -29.09
CA ARG A 243 -31.44 5.01 -28.81
C ARG A 243 -31.31 6.10 -29.89
N GLY A 244 -30.15 6.21 -30.53
CA GLY A 244 -29.85 7.23 -31.52
C GLY A 244 -29.81 8.66 -30.94
N GLY A 245 -29.67 9.65 -31.81
CA GLY A 245 -29.57 11.07 -31.45
C GLY A 245 -28.14 11.62 -31.47
N MET A 246 -27.93 12.80 -30.87
CA MET A 246 -26.62 13.45 -30.79
C MET A 246 -25.98 13.19 -29.42
N ILE A 247 -24.79 12.61 -29.41
CA ILE A 247 -24.03 12.29 -28.19
C ILE A 247 -22.70 13.04 -28.23
N ALA A 248 -22.38 13.77 -27.16
CA ALA A 248 -21.09 14.43 -26.98
C ALA A 248 -20.27 13.72 -25.89
N LEU A 249 -19.05 13.27 -26.22
CA LEU A 249 -18.10 12.73 -25.22
C LEU A 249 -17.19 13.84 -24.72
N VAL A 250 -17.19 14.07 -23.41
CA VAL A 250 -16.46 15.17 -22.75
C VAL A 250 -15.50 14.59 -21.69
N GLY A 251 -14.33 15.20 -21.51
CA GLY A 251 -13.31 14.76 -20.56
C GLY A 251 -11.90 15.22 -20.91
N PRO A 252 -10.90 15.01 -20.03
CA PRO A 252 -9.52 15.46 -20.24
C PRO A 252 -8.84 14.75 -21.41
N THR A 253 -7.72 15.29 -21.89
CA THR A 253 -6.87 14.63 -22.90
C THR A 253 -6.36 13.29 -22.36
N GLY A 254 -6.24 12.27 -23.20
CA GLY A 254 -5.81 10.93 -22.79
C GLY A 254 -6.88 10.02 -22.18
N ALA A 255 -8.08 10.53 -21.83
CA ALA A 255 -9.16 9.72 -21.25
C ALA A 255 -9.84 8.71 -22.22
N GLY A 256 -9.33 8.55 -23.43
CA GLY A 256 -9.84 7.57 -24.40
C GLY A 256 -11.06 8.00 -25.22
N LYS A 257 -11.48 9.28 -25.19
CA LYS A 257 -12.70 9.77 -25.90
C LYS A 257 -12.76 9.36 -27.38
N THR A 258 -11.71 9.63 -28.15
CA THR A 258 -11.65 9.29 -29.59
C THR A 258 -11.69 7.78 -29.81
N THR A 259 -11.02 7.01 -28.96
CA THR A 259 -11.02 5.54 -29.01
C THR A 259 -12.40 4.98 -28.69
N THR A 260 -13.10 5.53 -27.69
CA THR A 260 -14.46 5.12 -27.34
C THR A 260 -15.45 5.41 -28.46
N ILE A 261 -15.35 6.56 -29.13
CA ILE A 261 -16.16 6.87 -30.32
C ILE A 261 -15.92 5.84 -31.42
N GLY A 262 -14.65 5.52 -31.71
CA GLY A 262 -14.31 4.52 -32.72
C GLY A 262 -14.91 3.15 -32.40
N LYS A 263 -14.78 2.69 -31.15
CA LYS A 263 -15.37 1.40 -30.71
C LYS A 263 -16.90 1.38 -30.76
N LEU A 264 -17.55 2.48 -30.41
CA LEU A 264 -19.01 2.59 -30.48
C LEU A 264 -19.50 2.60 -31.93
N ALA A 265 -18.73 3.18 -32.86
CA ALA A 265 -19.08 3.24 -34.27
C ALA A 265 -18.89 1.91 -35.03
N THR A 266 -18.10 0.97 -34.49
CA THR A 266 -17.85 -0.34 -35.13
C THR A 266 -18.62 -1.49 -34.49
N ARG A 267 -19.40 -1.25 -33.42
CA ARG A 267 -20.39 -2.22 -32.91
C ARG A 267 -21.58 -2.28 -33.86
#